data_AF-A0A251SL60-F1
#
_entry.id   AF-A0A251SL60-F1
#
_cell.length_a   1.000
_cell.length_b   1.000
_cell.length_c   1.000
_cell.angle_alpha   90.00
_cell.angle_beta   90.00
_cell.angle_gamma   90.00
#
_symmetry.space_group_name_H-M   'P 1'
#
loop_
_entity.id
_entity.type
_entity.pdbx_description
1 polymer ?
#
loop_
_entity_poly.entity_id
_entity_poly.type
_entity_poly.pdbx_seq_one_letter_code
_entity_poly.pdbx_strand_id
1 'polypeptide(L)'
;MVIFFFRMHKRLVKGFFENAIKMLSVEGEVHVTHKDEGIYKTWNIEGLAFSAGLHLREQENFCISEYHGYENKYGDEEHPDDAFNLGKCKKFKFGKPKH
;
A
#
# COMPACT_ATOMS: atom_id res chain seq x y z
N MET A 1 20.53 -9.81 1.36
CA MET A 1 19.87 -8.93 2.36
C MET A 1 18.60 -8.27 1.80
N VAL A 2 18.66 -7.56 0.67
CA VAL A 2 17.51 -6.82 0.07
C VAL A 2 16.27 -7.68 -0.26
N ILE A 3 16.45 -8.91 -0.77
CA ILE A 3 15.33 -9.81 -1.13
C ILE A 3 14.54 -10.31 0.10
N PHE A 4 15.19 -10.41 1.26
CA PHE A 4 14.53 -10.92 2.47
C PHE A 4 13.50 -9.91 3.01
N PHE A 5 13.90 -8.64 3.11
CA PHE A 5 13.02 -7.54 3.50
C PHE A 5 11.82 -7.44 2.56
N PHE A 6 12.06 -7.51 1.24
CA PHE A 6 11.00 -7.51 0.23
C PHE A 6 9.92 -8.57 0.50
N ARG A 7 10.31 -9.81 0.80
CA ARG A 7 9.35 -10.90 1.09
C ARG A 7 8.63 -10.69 2.42
N MET A 8 9.32 -10.17 3.43
CA MET A 8 8.71 -9.86 4.73
C MET A 8 7.65 -8.76 4.62
N HIS A 9 7.95 -7.67 3.90
CA HIS A 9 6.98 -6.59 3.74
C HIS A 9 5.76 -7.02 2.91
N LYS A 10 5.91 -7.83 1.86
CA LYS A 10 4.76 -8.41 1.14
C LYS A 10 3.88 -9.27 2.07
N ARG A 11 4.50 -10.06 2.96
CA ARG A 11 3.78 -10.85 3.98
C ARG A 11 3.06 -9.95 4.97
N LEU A 12 3.69 -8.86 5.41
CA LEU A 12 3.09 -7.86 6.30
C LEU A 12 1.84 -7.24 5.65
N VAL A 13 1.94 -6.77 4.41
CA VAL A 13 0.82 -6.18 3.66
C VAL A 13 -0.30 -7.20 3.47
N LYS A 14 0.03 -8.45 3.14
CA LYS A 14 -0.98 -9.52 3.04
C LYS A 14 -1.68 -9.76 4.37
N GLY A 15 -0.94 -9.87 5.47
CA GLY A 15 -1.49 -10.05 6.82
C GLY A 15 -2.35 -8.87 7.27
N PHE A 16 -1.99 -7.64 6.87
CA PHE A 16 -2.84 -6.47 7.05
C PHE A 16 -4.19 -6.64 6.35
N PHE A 17 -4.22 -7.05 5.07
CA PHE A 17 -5.48 -7.28 4.34
C PHE A 17 -6.33 -8.40 4.96
N GLU A 18 -5.71 -9.52 5.34
CA GLU A 18 -6.37 -10.66 5.98
C GLU A 18 -7.02 -10.29 7.32
N ASN A 19 -6.48 -9.29 8.02
CA ASN A 19 -7.09 -8.76 9.24
C ASN A 19 -8.14 -7.69 8.95
N ALA A 20 -7.85 -6.78 8.01
CA ALA A 20 -8.75 -5.67 7.66
C ALA A 20 -10.11 -6.18 7.17
N ILE A 21 -10.15 -7.24 6.34
CA ILE A 21 -11.42 -7.79 5.83
C ILE A 21 -12.36 -8.29 6.95
N LYS A 22 -11.80 -8.77 8.07
CA LYS A 22 -12.57 -9.24 9.24
C LYS A 22 -13.18 -8.08 10.03
N MET A 23 -12.56 -6.90 9.95
CA MET A 23 -12.99 -5.68 10.64
C MET A 23 -13.88 -4.77 9.77
N LEU A 24 -13.82 -4.94 8.45
CA LEU A 24 -14.61 -4.13 7.51
C LEU A 24 -16.11 -4.35 7.70
N SER A 25 -16.87 -3.26 7.74
CA SER A 25 -18.31 -3.30 7.50
C SER A 25 -18.60 -3.66 6.04
N VAL A 26 -19.88 -3.84 5.68
CA VAL A 26 -20.28 -4.18 4.30
C VAL A 26 -19.81 -3.12 3.30
N GLU A 27 -19.97 -1.84 3.65
CA GLU A 27 -19.56 -0.68 2.84
C GLU A 27 -18.18 -0.12 3.25
N GLY A 28 -17.47 -0.79 4.15
CA GLY A 28 -16.16 -0.35 4.62
C GLY A 28 -15.11 -0.47 3.52
N GLU A 29 -14.05 0.34 3.63
CA GLU A 29 -12.96 0.36 2.66
C GLU A 29 -11.59 0.23 3.33
N VAL A 30 -10.66 -0.40 2.61
CA VAL A 30 -9.24 -0.41 2.93
C VAL A 30 -8.52 0.47 1.91
N HIS A 31 -7.81 1.49 2.38
CA HIS A 31 -7.04 2.39 1.52
C HIS A 31 -5.54 2.09 1.72
N VAL A 32 -4.83 1.84 0.63
CA VAL A 32 -3.38 1.62 0.65
C VAL A 32 -2.74 2.49 -0.41
N THR A 33 -1.73 3.27 -0.02
CA THR A 33 -0.87 3.99 -0.95
C THR A 33 0.44 3.22 -1.07
N HIS A 34 0.86 2.89 -2.29
CA HIS A 34 2.08 2.13 -2.54
C HIS A 34 2.83 2.64 -3.76
N LYS A 35 4.15 2.47 -3.74
CA LYS A 35 5.03 2.83 -4.84
C LYS A 35 4.80 1.91 -6.05
N ASP A 36 4.54 2.48 -7.23
CA ASP A 36 4.20 1.77 -8.48
C ASP A 36 5.32 1.83 -9.51
N GLU A 37 6.57 1.75 -9.05
CA GLU A 37 7.75 1.75 -9.92
C GLU A 37 8.83 0.77 -9.46
N GLY A 38 9.68 0.37 -10.40
CA GLY A 38 10.80 -0.53 -10.16
C GLY A 38 10.38 -1.85 -9.50
N ILE A 39 11.14 -2.26 -8.49
CA ILE A 39 10.88 -3.50 -7.75
C ILE A 39 9.55 -3.46 -6.98
N TYR A 40 9.08 -2.28 -6.58
CA TYR A 40 7.86 -2.14 -5.77
C TYR A 40 6.59 -2.48 -6.55
N LYS A 41 6.59 -2.23 -7.86
CA LYS A 41 5.50 -2.66 -8.77
C LYS A 41 5.30 -4.17 -8.77
N THR A 42 6.37 -4.95 -8.58
CA THR A 42 6.30 -6.43 -8.54
C THR A 42 5.66 -6.97 -7.24
N TRP A 43 5.29 -6.10 -6.31
CA TRP A 43 4.56 -6.51 -5.11
C TRP A 43 3.15 -7.00 -5.45
N ASN A 44 2.55 -6.47 -6.52
CA ASN A 44 1.19 -6.78 -6.94
C ASN A 44 0.19 -6.62 -5.78
N ILE A 45 0.02 -5.38 -5.30
CA ILE A 45 -0.84 -5.05 -4.16
C ILE A 45 -2.27 -5.54 -4.38
N GLU A 46 -2.79 -5.37 -5.59
CA GLU A 46 -4.12 -5.88 -5.99
C GLU A 46 -4.21 -7.40 -5.81
N GLY A 47 -3.20 -8.15 -6.27
CA GLY A 47 -3.16 -9.61 -6.07
C GLY A 47 -3.07 -10.02 -4.60
N LEU A 48 -2.33 -9.27 -3.78
CA LEU A 48 -2.26 -9.52 -2.34
C LEU A 48 -3.64 -9.30 -1.68
N ALA A 49 -4.32 -8.19 -2.01
CA ALA A 49 -5.66 -7.89 -1.51
C ALA A 49 -6.69 -8.93 -1.97
N PHE A 50 -6.65 -9.31 -3.24
CA PHE A 50 -7.51 -10.35 -3.81
C PHE A 50 -7.34 -11.70 -3.11
N SER A 51 -6.08 -12.10 -2.83
CA SER A 51 -5.81 -13.33 -2.09
C SER A 51 -6.33 -13.32 -0.64
N ALA A 52 -6.60 -12.13 -0.09
CA ALA A 52 -7.21 -11.93 1.22
C ALA A 52 -8.74 -11.76 1.17
N GLY A 53 -9.35 -11.87 -0.02
CA GLY A 53 -10.81 -11.74 -0.23
C GLY A 53 -11.30 -10.31 -0.45
N LEU A 54 -10.40 -9.34 -0.63
CA LEU A 54 -10.75 -7.95 -0.92
C LEU A 54 -10.73 -7.68 -2.43
N HIS A 55 -11.68 -6.90 -2.92
CA HIS A 55 -11.78 -6.54 -4.35
C HIS A 55 -11.43 -5.07 -4.54
N LEU A 56 -10.67 -4.77 -5.60
CA LEU A 56 -10.36 -3.39 -5.99
C LEU A 56 -11.65 -2.65 -6.34
N ARG A 57 -11.82 -1.46 -5.74
CA ARG A 57 -12.88 -0.51 -6.06
C ARG A 57 -12.38 0.59 -6.96
N GLU A 58 -11.23 1.13 -6.61
CA GLU A 58 -10.66 2.30 -7.25
C GLU A 58 -9.15 2.28 -7.14
N GLN A 59 -8.50 2.78 -8.18
CA GLN A 59 -7.05 2.98 -8.23
C GLN A 59 -6.77 4.35 -8.84
N GLU A 60 -6.07 5.20 -8.08
CA GLU A 60 -5.72 6.56 -8.47
C GLU A 60 -4.20 6.76 -8.38
N ASN A 61 -3.66 7.71 -9.13
CA ASN A 61 -2.29 8.15 -8.91
C ASN A 61 -2.22 8.91 -7.59
N PHE A 62 -1.21 8.61 -6.77
CA PHE A 62 -0.98 9.37 -5.56
C PHE A 62 -0.43 10.75 -5.93
N CYS A 63 -1.09 11.80 -5.43
CA CYS A 63 -0.65 13.17 -5.55
C CYS A 63 -0.32 13.73 -4.18
N ILE A 64 0.94 14.05 -3.90
CA ILE A 64 1.37 14.53 -2.58
C ILE A 64 0.65 15.81 -2.15
N SER A 65 0.29 16.67 -3.11
CA SER A 65 -0.42 17.93 -2.83
C SER A 65 -1.83 17.73 -2.27
N GLU A 66 -2.42 16.54 -2.42
CA GLU A 66 -3.72 16.21 -1.79
C GLU A 66 -3.59 15.93 -0.29
N TYR A 67 -2.37 15.72 0.22
CA TYR A 67 -2.07 15.37 1.61
C TYR A 67 -1.24 16.48 2.26
N HIS A 68 -1.88 17.63 2.54
CA HIS A 68 -1.22 18.75 3.21
C HIS A 68 -0.58 18.31 4.54
N GLY A 69 0.71 18.58 4.71
CA GLY A 69 1.49 18.19 5.89
C GLY A 69 2.11 16.79 5.83
N TYR A 70 1.90 16.04 4.74
CA TYR A 70 2.64 14.80 4.50
C TYR A 70 4.05 15.12 3.97
N GLU A 71 5.07 14.69 4.70
CA GLU A 71 6.47 14.71 4.29
C GLU A 71 7.04 13.29 4.41
N ASN A 72 7.61 12.77 3.33
CA ASN A 72 8.23 11.45 3.35
C ASN A 72 9.60 11.51 4.02
N LYS A 73 9.87 10.50 4.85
CA LYS A 73 11.08 10.37 5.66
C LYS A 73 11.71 9.01 5.47
N TYR A 74 13.03 8.93 5.64
CA TYR A 74 13.72 7.65 5.66
C TYR A 74 13.47 6.95 6.99
N GLY A 75 13.42 5.61 6.96
CA GLY A 75 13.12 4.81 8.14
C GLY A 75 14.28 4.72 9.14
N ASP A 76 15.51 4.51 8.64
CA ASP A 76 16.72 4.28 9.45
C ASP A 76 17.98 4.63 8.63
N GLU A 77 18.18 5.92 8.36
CA GLU A 77 19.35 6.45 7.67
C GLU A 77 19.95 7.63 8.45
N GLU A 78 21.19 8.04 8.12
CA GLU A 78 21.93 9.11 8.80
C GLU A 78 21.20 10.48 8.78
N HIS A 79 20.29 10.67 7.82
CA HIS A 79 19.43 11.84 7.69
C HIS A 79 17.96 11.43 7.51
N PRO A 80 17.26 11.02 8.58
CA PRO A 80 15.91 10.46 8.50
C PRO A 80 14.86 11.48 8.04
N ASP A 81 15.10 12.77 8.33
CA ASP A 81 14.21 13.87 7.97
C ASP A 81 14.42 14.40 6.54
N ASP A 82 15.41 13.88 5.79
CA ASP A 82 15.64 14.33 4.43
C ASP A 82 14.52 13.85 3.51
N ALA A 83 13.98 14.80 2.74
CA ALA A 83 13.01 14.48 1.71
C ALA A 83 13.69 13.74 0.55
N PHE A 84 13.04 12.68 0.07
CA PHE A 84 13.50 11.93 -1.10
C PHE A 84 12.47 11.87 -2.20
N ASN A 85 12.93 11.57 -3.42
CA ASN A 85 12.02 11.43 -4.55
C ASN A 85 11.14 10.18 -4.37
N LEU A 86 9.87 10.42 -4.03
CA LEU A 86 8.85 9.37 -3.88
C LEU A 86 8.67 8.56 -5.18
N GLY A 87 8.83 9.20 -6.34
CA GLY A 87 8.54 8.60 -7.64
C GLY A 87 7.04 8.36 -7.84
N LYS A 88 6.69 7.46 -8.75
CA LYS A 88 5.29 7.13 -9.02
C LYS A 88 4.71 6.26 -7.91
N CYS A 89 3.64 6.74 -7.30
CA CYS A 89 2.85 6.02 -6.30
C CYS A 89 1.38 5.94 -6.74
N LYS A 90 0.68 4.93 -6.23
CA LYS A 90 -0.75 4.76 -6.45
C LYS A 90 -1.49 4.57 -5.14
N LYS A 91 -2.71 5.08 -5.10
CA LYS A 91 -3.69 4.83 -4.06
C LYS A 91 -4.66 3.76 -4.54
N PHE A 92 -4.87 2.75 -3.72
CA PHE A 92 -5.81 1.66 -3.96
C PHE A 92 -6.90 1.72 -2.90
N LYS A 93 -8.16 1.60 -3.32
CA LYS A 93 -9.30 1.40 -2.43
C LYS A 93 -9.85 0.01 -2.66
N PHE A 94 -9.96 -0.77 -1.59
CA PHE A 94 -10.50 -2.11 -1.62
C PHE A 94 -11.72 -2.24 -0.72
N GLY A 95 -12.64 -3.15 -1.06
CA GLY A 95 -13.77 -3.49 -0.21
C GLY A 95 -14.11 -4.97 -0.31
N LYS A 96 -15.13 -5.40 0.44
CA LYS A 96 -15.68 -6.76 0.31
C LYS A 96 -16.25 -6.97 -1.10
N PRO A 97 -16.34 -8.21 -1.61
CA PRO A 97 -17.02 -8.48 -2.88
C PRO A 97 -18.45 -7.91 -2.86
N LYS A 98 -18.92 -7.32 -3.96
CA LYS A 98 -20.36 -7.01 -4.09
C LYS A 98 -21.07 -8.34 -4.36
N HIS A 99 -22.15 -8.58 -3.61
CA HIS A 99 -23.09 -9.65 -3.92
C HIS A 99 -23.89 -9.34 -5.18
#